data_AF-Q9D0Y8-F1
#
_entry.id   AF-Q9D0Y8-F1
#
_cell.length_a   1.000
_cell.length_b   1.000
_cell.length_c   1.000
_cell.angle_alpha   90.00
_cell.angle_beta   90.00
_cell.angle_gamma   90.00
#
_symmetry.space_group_name_H-M   'P 1'
#
loop_
_entity.id
_entity.type
_entity.pdbx_description
1 polymer ?
#
loop_
_entity_poly.entity_id
_entity_poly.type
_entity_poly.pdbx_seq_one_letter_code
_entity_poly.pdbx_strand_id
1 'polypeptide(L)'
;MAALGTWLSSVRRLHCSVVARAGGQWRLQQGLAANPSGYGPLTELPDWSFADGRPAPPMKGQLRRKAQREKLARRVVLLTQEMDAGIQAWKLRQQKLQEERKKEHDLKPKGTLLRSPLPNQ
;
A
#
# COMPACT_ATOMS: atom_id res chain seq x y z
N MET A 1 47.04 -39.68 24.15
CA MET A 1 45.72 -39.91 24.78
C MET A 1 44.68 -39.08 24.04
N ALA A 2 43.77 -39.76 23.35
CA ALA A 2 42.69 -39.23 22.50
C ALA A 2 41.59 -38.54 23.35
N ALA A 3 40.58 -37.81 22.85
CA ALA A 3 40.03 -37.64 21.52
C ALA A 3 39.20 -36.34 21.46
N LEU A 4 39.21 -35.67 20.30
CA LEU A 4 38.21 -34.67 19.90
C LEU A 4 36.81 -35.31 19.83
N GLY A 5 35.79 -34.60 20.31
CA GLY A 5 34.39 -35.00 20.18
C GLY A 5 33.50 -33.85 19.71
N THR A 6 33.58 -33.47 18.44
CA THR A 6 32.59 -32.58 17.80
C THR A 6 31.34 -33.38 17.44
N TRP A 7 30.29 -33.26 18.24
CA TRP A 7 28.97 -33.78 17.92
C TRP A 7 28.31 -32.89 16.86
N LEU A 8 28.25 -33.38 15.61
CA LEU A 8 27.44 -32.82 14.54
C LEU A 8 25.96 -33.11 14.82
N SER A 9 25.22 -32.12 15.31
CA SER A 9 23.75 -32.18 15.39
C SER A 9 23.15 -32.01 13.99
N SER A 10 22.99 -33.14 13.29
CA SER A 10 22.26 -33.24 12.03
C SER A 10 20.77 -32.94 12.23
N VAL A 11 20.37 -31.67 12.14
CA VAL A 11 18.95 -31.29 12.16
C VAL A 11 18.32 -31.73 10.84
N ARG A 12 17.57 -32.84 10.86
CA ARG A 12 16.69 -33.21 9.75
C ARG A 12 15.63 -32.11 9.61
N ARG A 13 15.75 -31.26 8.58
CA ARG A 13 14.67 -30.34 8.18
C ARG A 13 13.50 -31.17 7.68
N LEU A 14 12.57 -31.51 8.57
CA LEU A 14 11.25 -31.99 8.16
C LEU A 14 10.57 -30.83 7.41
N HIS A 15 10.40 -31.00 6.10
CA HIS A 15 9.87 -29.99 5.20
C HIS A 15 8.33 -29.96 5.31
N CYS A 16 7.78 -29.17 6.24
CA CYS A 16 6.33 -29.03 6.47
C CYS A 16 5.57 -28.31 5.32
N SER A 17 6.24 -27.93 4.23
CA SER A 17 5.65 -27.08 3.19
C SER A 17 4.62 -27.79 2.31
N VAL A 18 4.67 -29.11 2.20
CA VAL A 18 3.71 -29.87 1.35
C VAL A 18 2.37 -30.03 2.07
N VAL A 19 2.36 -30.40 3.35
CA VAL A 19 1.11 -30.59 4.12
C VAL A 19 0.39 -29.26 4.35
N ALA A 20 1.14 -28.18 4.55
CA ALA A 20 0.55 -26.83 4.69
C ALA A 20 -0.15 -26.32 3.41
N ARG A 21 0.04 -26.99 2.26
CA ARG A 21 -0.61 -26.64 0.98
C ARG A 21 -1.80 -27.54 0.63
N ALA A 22 -2.10 -28.58 1.41
CA ALA A 22 -3.27 -29.41 1.18
C ALA A 22 -4.55 -28.57 1.26
N GLY A 23 -5.32 -28.53 0.16
CA GLY A 23 -6.53 -27.72 0.02
C GLY A 23 -6.30 -26.20 -0.08
N GLY A 24 -5.04 -25.74 -0.20
CA GLY A 24 -4.73 -24.31 -0.27
C GLY A 24 -5.33 -23.63 -1.51
N GLN A 25 -5.30 -24.29 -2.68
CA GLN A 25 -5.93 -23.79 -3.89
C GLN A 25 -7.45 -23.67 -3.75
N TRP A 26 -8.11 -24.68 -3.16
CA TRP A 26 -9.55 -24.63 -2.91
C TRP A 26 -9.90 -23.49 -1.96
N ARG A 27 -9.15 -23.28 -0.88
CA ARG A 27 -9.35 -22.13 0.01
C ARG A 27 -9.24 -20.79 -0.72
N LEU A 28 -8.24 -20.64 -1.59
CA LEU A 28 -8.09 -19.43 -2.41
C LEU A 28 -9.28 -19.22 -3.35
N GLN A 29 -9.82 -20.29 -3.94
CA GLN A 29 -11.05 -20.23 -4.76
C GLN A 29 -12.27 -19.76 -3.94
N GLN A 30 -12.30 -20.05 -2.64
CA GLN A 30 -13.34 -19.57 -1.70
C GLN A 30 -13.05 -18.18 -1.10
N GLY A 31 -11.99 -17.48 -1.53
CA GLY A 31 -11.60 -16.18 -0.96
C GLY A 31 -10.97 -16.26 0.44
N LEU A 32 -10.59 -17.45 0.89
CA LEU A 32 -9.95 -17.68 2.18
C LEU A 32 -8.42 -17.66 2.06
N ALA A 33 -7.73 -17.48 3.20
CA ALA A 33 -6.28 -17.59 3.26
C ALA A 33 -5.84 -19.01 2.84
N ALA A 34 -4.82 -19.12 1.97
CA ALA A 34 -4.30 -20.43 1.57
C ALA A 34 -3.85 -21.28 2.78
N ASN A 35 -3.23 -20.61 3.77
CA ASN A 35 -2.92 -21.17 5.08
C ASN A 35 -4.01 -20.73 6.09
N PRO A 36 -4.71 -21.66 6.77
CA PRO A 36 -5.74 -21.32 7.75
C PRO A 36 -5.24 -20.49 8.95
N SER A 37 -3.93 -20.52 9.26
CA SER A 37 -3.32 -19.71 10.32
C SER A 37 -2.96 -18.28 9.91
N GLY A 38 -3.24 -17.87 8.66
CA GLY A 38 -2.85 -16.56 8.13
C GLY A 38 -3.75 -15.42 8.61
N TYR A 39 -4.98 -15.41 8.12
CA TYR A 39 -6.06 -14.53 8.58
C TYR A 39 -7.36 -15.33 8.62
N GLY A 40 -8.26 -14.92 9.50
CA GLY A 40 -9.56 -15.58 9.65
C GLY A 40 -9.97 -15.70 11.12
N PRO A 41 -11.20 -16.15 11.38
CA PRO A 41 -11.74 -16.26 12.74
C PRO A 41 -10.87 -17.16 13.63
N LEU A 42 -10.28 -18.22 13.07
CA LEU A 42 -9.41 -19.14 13.80
C LEU A 42 -8.17 -18.48 14.43
N THR A 43 -7.68 -17.36 13.85
CA THR A 43 -6.43 -16.70 14.30
C THR A 43 -6.67 -15.30 14.86
N GLU A 44 -7.78 -14.66 14.49
CA GLU A 44 -8.09 -13.29 14.92
C GLU A 44 -8.98 -13.22 16.16
N LEU A 45 -9.76 -14.28 16.45
CA LEU A 45 -10.54 -14.38 17.67
C LEU A 45 -9.64 -14.68 18.89
N PRO A 46 -10.05 -14.27 20.10
CA PRO A 46 -9.33 -14.63 21.31
C PRO A 46 -9.52 -16.13 21.61
N ASP A 47 -8.42 -16.80 21.98
CA ASP A 47 -8.43 -18.23 22.30
C ASP A 47 -9.21 -18.54 23.60
N TRP A 48 -9.41 -17.55 24.47
CA TRP A 48 -10.11 -17.68 25.75
C TRP A 48 -10.74 -16.36 26.20
N SER A 49 -11.66 -16.44 27.16
CA SER A 49 -12.25 -15.30 27.87
C SER A 49 -12.41 -15.65 29.36
N PHE A 50 -12.60 -14.65 30.21
CA PHE A 50 -12.90 -14.90 31.62
C PHE A 50 -14.31 -15.51 31.75
N ALA A 51 -14.53 -16.36 32.75
CA ALA A 51 -15.84 -16.96 33.04
C ALA A 51 -16.93 -15.90 33.27
N ASP A 52 -16.55 -14.75 33.85
CA ASP A 52 -17.43 -13.60 34.09
C ASP A 52 -17.83 -12.85 32.80
N GLY A 53 -17.34 -13.27 31.63
CA GLY A 53 -17.57 -12.60 30.34
C GLY A 53 -16.63 -11.42 30.06
N ARG A 54 -15.70 -11.09 30.97
CA ARG A 54 -14.66 -10.09 30.69
C ARG A 54 -13.78 -10.54 29.51
N PRO A 55 -13.36 -9.63 28.63
CA PRO A 55 -12.49 -9.96 27.50
C PRO A 55 -11.08 -10.32 27.97
N ALA A 56 -10.43 -11.26 27.29
CA ALA A 56 -9.02 -11.54 27.51
C ALA A 56 -8.14 -10.36 27.06
N PRO A 57 -6.99 -10.14 27.72
CA PRO A 57 -6.01 -9.17 27.25
C PRO A 57 -5.55 -9.49 25.82
N PRO A 58 -5.30 -8.48 24.98
CA PRO A 58 -4.94 -8.70 23.58
C PRO A 58 -3.59 -9.42 23.44
N MET A 59 -3.54 -10.41 22.54
CA MET A 59 -2.32 -11.18 22.29
C MET A 59 -1.27 -10.33 21.56
N LYS A 60 0.02 -10.48 21.94
CA LYS A 60 1.14 -9.77 21.29
C LYS A 60 1.14 -9.90 19.76
N GLY A 61 0.85 -11.11 19.26
CA GLY A 61 0.77 -11.39 17.83
C GLY A 61 -0.37 -10.64 17.14
N GLN A 62 -1.53 -10.52 17.79
CA GLN A 62 -2.68 -9.79 17.28
C GLN A 62 -2.40 -8.28 17.23
N LEU A 63 -1.80 -7.71 18.28
CA LEU A 63 -1.38 -6.30 18.30
C LEU A 63 -0.38 -6.00 17.17
N ARG A 64 0.61 -6.87 16.97
CA ARG A 64 1.57 -6.75 15.87
C ARG A 64 0.88 -6.79 14.50
N ARG A 65 -0.05 -7.74 14.28
CA ARG A 65 -0.82 -7.84 13.02
C ARG A 65 -1.67 -6.59 12.78
N LYS A 66 -2.33 -6.05 13.82
CA LYS A 66 -3.10 -4.79 13.74
C LYS A 66 -2.21 -3.63 13.31
N ALA A 67 -1.05 -3.44 13.95
CA ALA A 67 -0.10 -2.38 13.58
C ALA A 67 0.43 -2.53 12.14
N GLN A 68 0.70 -3.77 11.70
CA GLN A 68 1.12 -4.04 10.32
C GLN A 68 0.03 -3.71 9.30
N ARG A 69 -1.23 -4.09 9.57
CA ARG A 69 -2.39 -3.77 8.72
C ARG A 69 -2.62 -2.26 8.65
N GLU A 70 -2.48 -1.56 9.76
CA GLU A 70 -2.57 -0.10 9.80
C GLU A 70 -1.47 0.56 8.96
N LYS A 71 -0.20 0.13 9.12
CA LYS A 71 0.90 0.62 8.30
C LYS A 71 0.66 0.41 6.80
N LEU A 72 0.12 -0.76 6.44
CA LEU A 72 -0.26 -1.06 5.05
C LEU A 72 -1.36 -0.12 4.56
N ALA A 73 -2.43 0.08 5.33
CA ALA A 73 -3.53 0.96 4.97
C ALA A 73 -3.07 2.41 4.80
N ARG A 74 -2.25 2.94 5.72
CA ARG A 74 -1.65 4.27 5.60
C ARG A 74 -0.84 4.42 4.33
N ARG A 75 -0.05 3.41 3.96
CA ARG A 75 0.74 3.42 2.71
C ARG A 75 -0.15 3.42 1.47
N VAL A 76 -1.21 2.62 1.46
CA VAL A 76 -2.17 2.60 0.33
C VAL A 76 -2.78 3.99 0.13
N VAL A 77 -3.25 4.61 1.22
CA VAL A 77 -3.83 5.97 1.16
C VAL A 77 -2.83 7.00 0.64
N LEU A 78 -1.59 6.98 1.15
CA LEU A 78 -0.53 7.88 0.70
C LEU A 78 -0.28 7.75 -0.81
N LEU A 79 -0.09 6.52 -1.30
CA LEU A 79 0.20 6.27 -2.71
C LEU A 79 -0.94 6.70 -3.63
N THR A 80 -2.19 6.47 -3.20
CA THR A 80 -3.37 6.95 -3.95
C THR A 80 -3.39 8.48 -4.03
N GLN A 81 -3.13 9.17 -2.92
CA GLN A 81 -3.08 10.63 -2.88
C GLN A 81 -1.95 11.20 -3.76
N GLU A 82 -0.75 10.60 -3.71
CA GLU A 82 0.38 11.00 -4.56
C GLU A 82 0.06 10.82 -6.05
N MET A 83 -0.59 9.70 -6.41
CA MET A 83 -1.03 9.42 -7.77
C MET A 83 -2.07 10.45 -8.24
N ASP A 84 -3.08 10.73 -7.42
CA ASP A 84 -4.12 11.72 -7.73
C ASP A 84 -3.54 13.13 -7.90
N ALA A 85 -2.66 13.55 -6.99
CA ALA A 85 -1.94 14.82 -7.08
C ALA A 85 -1.09 14.89 -8.37
N GLY A 86 -0.41 13.80 -8.72
CA GLY A 86 0.36 13.69 -9.96
C GLY A 86 -0.50 13.86 -11.21
N ILE A 87 -1.67 13.21 -11.24
CA ILE A 87 -2.65 13.33 -12.33
C ILE A 87 -3.17 14.77 -12.44
N GLN A 88 -3.52 15.41 -11.32
CA GLN A 88 -4.01 16.80 -11.33
C GLN A 88 -2.93 17.79 -11.78
N ALA A 89 -1.71 17.64 -11.29
CA ALA A 89 -0.59 18.47 -11.71
C ALA A 89 -0.27 18.30 -13.20
N TRP A 90 -0.36 17.07 -13.73
CA TRP A 90 -0.20 16.81 -15.16
C TRP A 90 -1.32 17.46 -15.99
N LYS A 91 -2.59 17.31 -15.58
CA LYS A 91 -3.73 17.97 -16.24
C LYS A 91 -3.57 19.50 -16.28
N LEU A 92 -3.15 20.10 -15.16
CA LEU A 92 -2.91 21.54 -15.08
C LEU A 92 -1.78 21.99 -16.03
N ARG A 93 -0.67 21.23 -16.11
CA ARG A 93 0.41 21.51 -17.06
C ARG A 93 -0.05 21.42 -18.52
N GLN A 94 -0.87 20.42 -18.85
CA GLN A 94 -1.43 20.29 -20.20
C GLN A 94 -2.33 21.46 -20.56
N GLN A 95 -3.20 21.91 -19.64
CA GLN A 95 -4.06 23.08 -19.85
C GLN A 95 -3.24 24.35 -20.08
N LYS A 96 -2.22 24.60 -19.24
CA LYS A 96 -1.31 25.75 -19.40
C LYS A 96 -0.58 25.74 -20.75
N LEU A 97 -0.04 24.60 -21.16
CA LEU A 97 0.62 24.46 -22.47
C LEU A 97 -0.34 24.74 -23.63
N GLN A 98 -1.60 24.32 -23.52
CA GLN A 98 -2.62 24.61 -24.54
C GLN A 98 -2.99 26.11 -24.56
N GLU A 99 -3.06 26.76 -23.41
CA GLU A 99 -3.30 28.21 -23.33
C GLU A 99 -2.13 29.02 -23.90
N GLU A 100 -0.89 28.62 -23.63
CA GLU A 100 0.31 29.24 -24.20
C GLU A 100 0.33 29.10 -25.73
N ARG A 101 0.06 27.91 -26.25
CA ARG A 101 -0.07 27.68 -27.70
C ARG A 101 -1.16 28.55 -28.33
N LYS A 102 -2.31 28.69 -27.66
CA LYS A 102 -3.39 29.58 -28.12
C LYS A 102 -2.91 31.02 -28.21
N LYS A 103 -2.21 31.52 -27.18
CA LYS A 103 -1.62 32.87 -27.16
C LYS A 103 -0.56 33.08 -28.24
N GLU A 104 0.26 32.07 -28.53
CA GLU A 104 1.27 32.13 -29.61
C GLU A 104 0.62 32.22 -31.01
N HIS A 105 -0.51 31.54 -31.18
CA HIS A 105 -1.30 31.57 -32.42
C HIS A 105 -2.26 32.76 -32.51
N ASP A 106 -2.39 33.59 -31.46
CA ASP A 106 -3.22 34.78 -31.50
C ASP A 106 -2.64 35.80 -32.49
N LEU A 107 -3.52 36.35 -33.33
CA LEU A 107 -3.15 37.39 -34.28
C LEU A 107 -2.74 38.66 -33.52
N LYS A 108 -1.74 39.39 -34.05
CA LYS A 108 -1.35 40.70 -33.52
C LYS A 108 -2.60 41.59 -33.39
N PRO A 109 -2.81 42.24 -32.23
CA PRO A 109 -3.98 43.07 -32.06
C PRO A 109 -3.88 44.28 -33.00
N LYS A 110 -5.00 44.63 -33.64
CA LYS A 110 -5.12 45.78 -34.55
C LYS A 110 -6.02 46.86 -33.93
N GLY A 111 -5.96 48.08 -34.47
CA GLY A 111 -6.88 49.16 -34.09
C GLY A 111 -6.36 50.04 -32.96
N THR A 112 -7.13 50.14 -31.87
CA THR A 112 -6.95 51.12 -30.77
C THR A 112 -5.58 51.10 -30.12
N LEU A 113 -4.88 49.95 -30.07
CA LEU A 113 -3.54 49.86 -29.49
C LEU A 113 -2.44 50.57 -30.31
N LEU A 114 -2.67 50.87 -31.59
CA LEU A 114 -1.75 51.67 -32.41
C LEU A 114 -1.96 53.18 -32.22
N ARG A 115 -3.07 53.62 -31.61
CA ARG A 115 -3.30 55.01 -31.25
C ARG A 115 -2.65 55.29 -29.89
N SER A 116 -1.32 55.24 -29.81
CA SER A 116 -0.64 55.96 -28.74
C SER A 116 -0.83 57.47 -29.00
N PRO A 117 -1.21 58.28 -28.00
CA PRO A 117 -1.25 59.72 -28.18
C PRO A 117 0.17 60.20 -28.50
N LEU A 118 0.35 60.88 -29.62
CA LEU A 118 1.58 61.61 -29.92
C LEU A 118 1.88 62.53 -28.72
N PRO A 119 3.12 62.58 -28.20
CA PRO A 119 3.47 63.59 -27.21
C PRO A 119 3.26 64.96 -27.87
N ASN A 120 2.42 65.81 -27.27
CA ASN A 120 2.31 67.21 -27.67
C ASN A 120 3.70 67.87 -27.49
N GLN A 121 4.09 68.65 -28.49
CA GLN A 121 5.35 69.41 -28.58
C GLN A 121 5.58 70.30 -27.36
#